data_AF-A0A7S2QYM3-F1
#
_entry.id   AF-A0A7S2QYM3-F1
#
_cell.length_a   1.000
_cell.length_b   1.000
_cell.length_c   1.000
_cell.angle_alpha   90.00
_cell.angle_beta   90.00
_cell.angle_gamma   90.00
#
_symmetry.space_group_name_H-M   'P 1'
#
loop_
_entity.id
_entity.type
_entity.pdbx_description
1 polymer ?
#
loop_
_entity_poly.entity_id
_entity_poly.type
_entity_poly.pdbx_seq_one_letter_code
_entity_poly.pdbx_strand_id
1 'polypeptide(L)'
;KARLVSVRGKFETVYDAPPPPPNGTAFAITLRPAPELDATNVVVGRVVDGWDVLEAISKLPTVKDNSSSPFFQVAKSIGDKRATVAEQAFSKPFKKVVFQSAGVVARAPPPTPPPTSDESTDAEPVE
;
A
#
# COMPACT_ATOMS: atom_id res chain seq x y z
N LYS A 1 11.57 -15.50 -20.04
CA LYS A 1 11.90 -16.40 -21.19
C LYS A 1 12.84 -15.62 -22.11
N ALA A 2 13.95 -16.18 -22.58
CA ALA A 2 14.84 -15.46 -23.48
C ALA A 2 14.31 -15.56 -24.92
N ARG A 3 14.22 -14.43 -25.62
CA ARG A 3 13.88 -14.38 -27.04
C ARG A 3 15.01 -13.64 -27.77
N LEU A 4 15.55 -14.28 -28.80
CA LEU A 4 16.55 -13.67 -29.66
C LEU A 4 15.84 -12.75 -30.66
N VAL A 5 16.18 -11.47 -30.67
CA VAL A 5 15.54 -10.48 -31.54
C VAL A 5 16.62 -9.78 -32.35
N SER A 6 16.40 -9.58 -33.65
CA SER A 6 17.30 -8.78 -34.48
C SER A 6 16.87 -7.32 -34.39
N VAL A 7 17.70 -6.49 -33.74
CA VAL A 7 17.48 -5.05 -33.62
C VAL A 7 18.62 -4.36 -34.36
N ARG A 8 18.30 -3.60 -35.41
CA ARG A 8 19.28 -2.85 -36.24
C ARG A 8 20.42 -3.72 -36.80
N GLY A 9 20.12 -4.95 -37.22
CA GLY A 9 21.08 -5.87 -37.82
C GLY A 9 22.02 -6.57 -36.83
N LYS A 10 21.77 -6.44 -35.52
CA LYS A 10 22.46 -7.20 -34.47
C LYS A 10 21.45 -8.07 -33.72
N PHE A 11 21.84 -9.30 -33.42
CA PHE A 11 21.05 -10.18 -32.58
C PHE A 11 21.25 -9.81 -31.12
N GLU A 12 20.18 -9.35 -30.48
CA GLU A 12 20.13 -9.06 -29.06
C GLU A 12 19.27 -10.12 -28.36
N THR A 13 19.80 -10.69 -27.28
CA THR A 13 19.04 -11.57 -26.40
C THR A 13 18.20 -10.72 -25.47
N VAL A 14 16.92 -10.58 -25.77
CA VAL A 14 15.97 -9.88 -24.92
C VAL A 14 15.43 -10.87 -23.90
N TYR A 15 15.66 -10.55 -22.62
CA TYR A 15 15.11 -11.30 -21.51
C TYR A 15 13.72 -10.73 -21.18
N ASP A 16 12.68 -11.52 -21.40
CA ASP A 16 11.37 -11.18 -20.84
C ASP A 16 11.50 -11.21 -19.31
N ALA A 17 11.09 -10.11 -18.66
CA ALA A 17 11.00 -10.07 -17.20
C ALA A 17 10.17 -11.26 -16.71
N PRO A 18 10.60 -11.97 -15.65
CA PRO A 18 9.78 -13.02 -15.06
C PRO A 18 8.42 -12.43 -14.66
N PRO A 19 7.32 -13.21 -14.80
CA PRO A 19 6.03 -12.75 -14.33
C PRO A 19 6.11 -12.43 -12.84
N PRO A 20 5.38 -11.39 -12.38
CA PRO A 20 5.38 -11.03 -10.97
C PRO A 20 4.90 -12.24 -10.13
N PRO A 21 5.45 -12.39 -8.91
CA PRO A 21 5.04 -13.46 -8.02
C PRO A 21 3.52 -13.39 -7.75
N PRO A 22 2.87 -14.54 -7.51
CA PRO A 22 1.44 -14.57 -7.23
C PRO A 22 1.12 -13.84 -5.91
N ASN A 23 -0.07 -13.25 -5.84
CA ASN A 23 -0.55 -12.59 -4.63
C ASN A 23 -0.74 -13.62 -3.50
N GLY A 24 -0.16 -13.32 -2.33
CA GLY A 24 -0.32 -14.11 -1.11
C GLY A 24 -1.53 -13.67 -0.28
N THR A 25 -1.48 -13.95 1.03
CA THR A 25 -2.52 -13.58 2.00
C THR A 25 -2.28 -12.25 2.70
N ALA A 26 -1.10 -11.65 2.51
CA ALA A 26 -0.75 -10.38 3.12
C ALA A 26 -1.54 -9.24 2.45
N PHE A 27 -2.02 -8.30 3.26
CA PHE A 27 -2.71 -7.11 2.81
C PHE A 27 -2.24 -5.89 3.59
N ALA A 28 -2.47 -4.70 3.01
CA ALA A 28 -2.21 -3.42 3.64
C ALA A 28 -3.48 -2.56 3.59
N ILE A 29 -3.63 -1.69 4.59
CA ILE A 29 -4.70 -0.68 4.63
C ILE A 29 -4.03 0.69 4.54
N THR A 30 -4.44 1.48 3.56
CA THR A 30 -3.93 2.84 3.37
C THR A 30 -4.63 3.80 4.32
N LEU A 31 -3.86 4.63 5.02
CA LEU A 31 -4.39 5.67 5.92
C LEU A 31 -4.58 7.01 5.20
N ARG A 32 -4.00 7.15 4.01
CA ARG A 32 -4.04 8.34 3.15
C ARG A 32 -4.07 7.90 1.69
N PRO A 33 -4.49 8.77 0.75
CA PRO A 33 -4.36 8.51 -0.68
C PRO A 33 -2.91 8.17 -1.04
N ALA A 34 -2.71 7.05 -1.74
CA ALA A 34 -1.40 6.50 -2.09
C ALA A 34 -1.39 6.01 -3.56
N PRO A 35 -1.51 6.93 -4.54
CA PRO A 35 -1.59 6.58 -5.96
C PRO A 35 -0.34 5.84 -6.47
N GLU A 36 0.78 5.96 -5.76
CA GLU A 36 2.01 5.22 -6.06
C GLU A 36 1.86 3.69 -5.94
N LEU A 37 0.87 3.20 -5.18
CA LEU A 37 0.64 1.77 -4.98
C LEU A 37 -0.23 1.15 -6.08
N ASP A 38 -0.92 1.95 -6.89
CA ASP A 38 -1.86 1.44 -7.90
C ASP A 38 -1.16 0.65 -9.02
N ALA A 39 0.13 0.92 -9.25
CA ALA A 39 0.94 0.21 -10.23
C ALA A 39 1.41 -1.17 -9.76
N THR A 40 1.49 -1.39 -8.44
CA THR A 40 2.13 -2.57 -7.83
C THR A 40 1.18 -3.44 -7.03
N ASN A 41 0.07 -2.89 -6.55
CA ASN A 41 -0.85 -3.55 -5.62
C ASN A 41 -2.27 -3.54 -6.18
N VAL A 42 -2.99 -4.63 -5.92
CA VAL A 42 -4.40 -4.75 -6.30
C VAL A 42 -5.27 -4.22 -5.16
N VAL A 43 -6.16 -3.27 -5.46
CA VAL A 43 -7.16 -2.77 -4.51
C VAL A 43 -8.30 -3.78 -4.39
N VAL A 44 -8.44 -4.39 -3.21
CA VAL A 44 -9.44 -5.44 -2.96
C VAL A 44 -10.75 -4.87 -2.40
N GLY A 45 -10.71 -3.72 -1.72
CA GLY A 45 -11.88 -3.13 -1.10
C GLY A 45 -11.57 -1.83 -0.37
N ARG A 46 -12.59 -1.30 0.34
CA ARG A 46 -12.48 -0.09 1.15
C ARG A 46 -12.97 -0.34 2.57
N VAL A 47 -12.41 0.40 3.52
CA VAL A 47 -12.88 0.42 4.92
C VAL A 47 -14.18 1.23 4.98
N VAL A 48 -15.24 0.62 5.50
CA VAL A 48 -16.56 1.25 5.65
C VAL A 48 -16.73 1.85 7.04
N ASP A 49 -16.20 1.18 8.06
CA ASP A 49 -16.31 1.57 9.47
C ASP A 49 -15.02 1.19 10.24
N GLY A 50 -14.81 1.77 11.42
CA GLY A 50 -13.64 1.52 12.28
C GLY A 50 -12.39 2.34 11.95
N TRP A 51 -12.56 3.51 11.33
CA TRP A 51 -11.45 4.42 11.01
C TRP A 51 -10.73 4.95 12.26
N ASP A 52 -11.45 5.10 13.37
CA ASP A 52 -10.91 5.45 14.68
C ASP A 52 -9.90 4.41 15.20
N VAL A 53 -10.19 3.12 15.00
CA VAL A 53 -9.29 2.02 15.37
C VAL A 53 -8.02 2.06 14.52
N LEU A 54 -8.15 2.30 13.21
CA LEU A 54 -7.00 2.42 12.30
C LEU A 54 -6.14 3.63 12.68
N GLU A 55 -6.74 4.75 13.05
CA GLU A 55 -6.03 5.93 13.51
C GLU A 55 -5.29 5.65 14.83
N ALA A 56 -5.92 4.96 15.78
CA ALA A 56 -5.29 4.56 17.04
C ALA A 56 -4.09 3.62 16.81
N ILE A 57 -4.21 2.67 15.86
CA ILE A 57 -3.10 1.81 15.46
C ILE A 57 -1.96 2.62 14.84
N SER A 58 -2.27 3.61 14.01
CA SER A 58 -1.26 4.45 13.35
C SER A 58 -0.41 5.28 14.33
N LYS A 59 -0.99 5.61 15.49
CA LYS A 59 -0.35 6.38 16.56
C LYS A 59 0.47 5.52 17.53
N LEU A 60 0.48 4.20 17.36
CA LEU A 60 1.29 3.34 18.21
C LEU A 60 2.77 3.68 18.06
N PRO A 61 3.53 3.71 19.18
CA PRO A 61 4.96 3.95 19.10
C PRO A 61 5.59 2.81 18.32
N THR A 62 6.38 3.16 17.31
CA THR A 62 7.15 2.22 16.48
C THR A 62 8.63 2.36 16.79
N VAL A 63 9.37 1.30 16.49
CA VAL A 63 10.83 1.37 16.53
C VAL A 63 11.28 2.41 15.49
N LYS A 64 11.98 3.44 15.98
CA LYS A 64 12.52 4.51 15.15
C LYS A 64 13.43 3.93 14.06
N ASP A 65 13.18 4.34 12.83
CA ASP A 65 14.08 4.05 11.71
C ASP A 65 15.39 4.83 11.90
N ASN A 66 16.50 4.10 11.97
CA ASN A 66 17.85 4.65 12.07
C ASN A 66 18.74 4.18 10.90
N SER A 67 18.13 3.74 9.80
CA SER A 67 18.82 3.23 8.61
C SER A 67 19.74 4.27 7.94
N SER A 68 19.43 5.57 8.10
CA SER A 68 20.21 6.68 7.56
C SER A 68 21.46 7.03 8.40
N SER A 69 21.64 6.44 9.58
CA SER A 69 22.79 6.75 10.43
C SER A 69 24.09 6.22 9.82
N PRO A 70 25.16 7.04 9.78
CA PRO A 70 26.47 6.61 9.28
C PRO A 70 26.99 5.36 10.01
N PHE A 71 26.75 5.26 11.32
CA PHE A 71 27.14 4.10 12.11
C PHE A 71 26.39 2.83 11.72
N PHE A 72 25.10 2.95 11.41
CA PHE A 72 24.27 1.82 10.99
C PHE A 72 24.68 1.31 9.60
N GLN A 73 24.95 2.22 8.67
CA GLN A 73 25.42 1.88 7.32
C GLN A 73 26.78 1.18 7.36
N VAL A 74 27.71 1.68 8.16
CA VAL A 74 29.01 1.04 8.37
C VAL A 74 28.84 -0.35 9.00
N ALA A 75 28.05 -0.48 10.05
CA ALA A 75 27.78 -1.77 10.69
C ALA A 75 27.16 -2.79 9.73
N LYS A 76 26.22 -2.35 8.87
CA LYS A 76 25.62 -3.19 7.82
C LYS A 76 26.64 -3.61 6.76
N SER A 77 27.52 -2.70 6.35
CA SER A 77 28.58 -2.99 5.36
C SER A 77 29.63 -3.99 5.88
N ILE A 78 29.92 -3.96 7.18
CA ILE A 78 30.83 -4.89 7.86
C ILE A 78 30.17 -6.25 8.14
N GLY A 79 28.84 -6.36 7.98
CA GLY A 79 28.09 -7.58 8.24
C GLY A 79 27.82 -7.83 9.73
N ASP A 80 27.72 -6.78 10.55
CA ASP A 80 27.30 -6.90 11.94
C ASP A 80 25.88 -7.47 12.02
N LYS A 81 25.75 -8.67 12.60
CA LYS A 81 24.47 -9.35 12.78
C LYS A 81 23.46 -8.50 13.55
N ARG A 82 23.93 -7.65 14.47
CA ARG A 82 23.07 -6.77 15.27
C ARG A 82 22.41 -5.70 14.40
N ALA A 83 23.12 -5.17 13.40
CA ALA A 83 22.57 -4.20 12.47
C ALA A 83 21.48 -4.84 11.60
N THR A 84 21.69 -6.06 11.11
CA THR A 84 20.70 -6.80 10.33
C THR A 84 19.43 -7.11 11.14
N VAL A 85 19.57 -7.50 12.41
CA VAL A 85 18.41 -7.76 13.28
C VAL A 85 17.67 -6.46 13.61
N ALA A 86 18.40 -5.36 13.85
CA ALA A 86 17.80 -4.06 14.11
C ALA A 86 17.00 -3.54 12.90
N GLU A 87 17.51 -3.72 11.67
CA GLU A 87 16.81 -3.32 10.45
C GLU A 87 15.42 -3.95 10.35
N GLN A 88 15.36 -5.25 10.62
CA GLN A 88 14.11 -6.00 10.59
C GLN A 88 13.13 -5.54 11.66
N ALA A 89 13.59 -4.86 12.71
CA ALA A 89 12.75 -4.36 13.78
C ALA A 89 12.25 -2.93 13.52
N PHE A 90 12.84 -2.19 12.59
CA PHE A 90 12.42 -0.82 12.28
C PHE A 90 10.96 -0.79 11.82
N SER A 91 10.26 0.28 12.22
CA SER A 91 8.84 0.49 11.94
C SER A 91 7.88 -0.56 12.54
N LYS A 92 8.39 -1.57 13.27
CA LYS A 92 7.52 -2.49 14.01
C LYS A 92 6.92 -1.75 15.22
N PRO A 93 5.59 -1.86 15.45
CA PRO A 93 4.97 -1.29 16.64
C PRO A 93 5.44 -2.05 17.88
N PHE A 94 5.69 -1.33 18.98
CA PHE A 94 6.05 -1.94 20.26
C PHE A 94 4.90 -2.79 20.82
N LYS A 95 3.65 -2.38 20.54
CA LYS A 95 2.47 -3.14 20.92
C LYS A 95 2.07 -4.06 19.77
N LYS A 96 2.00 -5.37 20.05
CA LYS A 96 1.55 -6.37 19.08
C LYS A 96 0.06 -6.17 18.78
N VAL A 97 -0.26 -5.91 17.50
CA VAL A 97 -1.63 -5.85 16.99
C VAL A 97 -1.99 -7.21 16.42
N VAL A 98 -3.11 -7.79 16.87
CA VAL A 98 -3.61 -9.09 16.42
C VAL A 98 -5.10 -8.99 16.13
N PHE A 99 -5.54 -9.66 15.07
CA PHE A 99 -6.95 -9.88 14.83
C PHE A 99 -7.46 -10.95 15.80
N GLN A 100 -8.43 -10.60 16.64
CA GLN A 100 -9.02 -11.56 17.59
C GLN A 100 -10.09 -12.42 16.92
N SER A 101 -10.89 -11.82 16.04
CA SER A 101 -11.92 -12.50 15.27
C SER A 101 -12.09 -11.82 13.92
N ALA A 102 -12.48 -12.61 12.91
CA ALA A 102 -12.81 -12.14 11.58
C ALA A 102 -13.95 -12.99 11.02
N GLY A 103 -14.80 -12.40 10.17
CA GLY A 103 -15.96 -13.08 9.61
C GLY A 103 -16.62 -12.27 8.49
N VAL A 104 -17.57 -12.91 7.82
CA VAL A 104 -18.38 -12.25 6.78
C VAL A 104 -19.59 -11.62 7.45
N VAL A 105 -19.81 -10.33 7.19
CA VAL A 105 -20.96 -9.58 7.68
C VAL A 105 -21.91 -9.34 6.51
N ALA A 106 -23.22 -9.42 6.77
CA ALA A 106 -24.21 -9.03 5.77
C ALA A 106 -23.96 -7.59 5.32
N ARG A 107 -23.96 -7.36 4.01
CA ARG A 107 -23.67 -6.06 3.43
C ARG A 107 -24.65 -5.02 3.96
N ALA A 108 -24.12 -3.98 4.63
CA ALA A 108 -24.89 -2.79 4.95
C ALA A 108 -25.41 -2.14 3.65
N PRO A 109 -26.64 -1.59 3.63
CA PRO A 109 -27.18 -0.91 2.45
C PRO A 109 -26.24 0.22 2.02
N PRO A 110 -26.10 0.48 0.71
CA PRO A 110 -25.23 1.53 0.23
C PRO A 110 -25.65 2.87 0.87
N PRO A 111 -24.70 3.71 1.30
CA PRO A 111 -25.03 5.06 1.74
C PRO A 111 -25.76 5.73 0.58
N THR A 112 -26.98 6.21 0.84
CA THR A 112 -27.74 6.99 -0.13
C THR A 112 -26.86 8.14 -0.62
N PRO A 113 -26.73 8.35 -1.94
CA PRO A 113 -25.98 9.49 -2.44
C PRO A 113 -26.56 10.77 -1.81
N PRO A 114 -25.71 11.74 -1.45
CA PRO A 114 -26.20 13.03 -0.97
C PRO A 114 -27.17 13.61 -2.02
N PRO A 115 -28.29 14.22 -1.60
CA PRO A 115 -29.18 14.86 -2.54
C PRO A 115 -28.36 15.85 -3.36
N THR A 116 -28.30 15.64 -4.68
CA THR A 116 -27.78 16.61 -5.63
C THR A 116 -28.75 17.78 -5.62
N SER A 117 -28.53 18.72 -4.70
CA SER A 117 -29.12 20.05 -4.76
C SER A 117 -28.53 20.77 -5.97
N ASP A 118 -29.30 20.74 -7.05
CA ASP A 118 -29.81 21.94 -7.73
C ASP A 118 -29.82 21.76 -9.25
N GLU A 119 -30.92 21.21 -9.73
CA GLU A 119 -31.54 21.61 -10.99
C GLU A 119 -32.10 23.03 -10.78
N SER A 120 -31.32 24.05 -11.14
CA SER A 120 -31.84 25.40 -11.36
C SER A 120 -32.14 25.55 -12.85
N THR A 121 -33.36 25.18 -13.24
CA THR A 121 -33.93 25.56 -14.53
C THR A 121 -34.15 27.07 -14.51
N ASP A 122 -33.20 27.82 -15.08
CA ASP A 122 -33.34 29.24 -15.36
C ASP A 122 -34.26 29.40 -16.58
N ALA A 123 -35.52 29.73 -16.33
CA ALA A 123 -36.46 30.13 -17.36
C ALA A 123 -36.35 31.65 -17.54
N GLU A 124 -35.60 32.08 -18.55
CA GLU A 124 -35.67 33.46 -19.04
C GLU A 124 -37.06 33.74 -19.66
N PRO A 125 -37.74 34.84 -19.31
CA PRO A 125 -38.76 35.40 -20.17
C PRO A 125 -38.10 36.41 -21.11
N VAL A 126 -38.16 36.15 -22.41
CA VAL A 126 -37.88 37.17 -23.44
C VAL A 126 -39.20 37.53 -24.11
N GLU A 127 -39.40 38.84 -24.23
CA GLU A 127 -40.57 39.62 -24.67
C GLU A 127 -41.43 39.05 -25.81
#